data_AF-A0A3A8EC73-F1
#
_entry.id   AF-A0A3A8EC73-F1
#
_cell.length_a   1.000
_cell.length_b   1.000
_cell.length_c   1.000
_cell.angle_alpha   90.00
_cell.angle_beta   90.00
_cell.angle_gamma   90.00
#
_symmetry.space_group_name_H-M   'P 1'
#
loop_
_entity.id
_entity.type
_entity.pdbx_description
1 polymer ?
#
loop_
_entity_poly.entity_id
_entity_poly.type
_entity_poly.pdbx_seq_one_letter_code
_entity_poly.pdbx_strand_id
1 'polypeptide(L)'
;MHETIIIKSRSQISKPYTREQKMKWNFPNKKTAVRNFLILCTLCSSPMLNAQTVQEKTLDHLIQLSNFSGMIVQSNRNLRPMFDSQAEEILKNHLGISHLSARQKDAALKISQLLQNTNEELVTDEKMLQLIRKHFKNTYSEEEAQAYIAFLSTPVGQAINQKSVLMLNNMMQETLTLSTEMMNNPHRQQHFNQQLSNIIQPLLLKN
;
A
#
# COMPACT_ATOMS: atom_id res chain seq x y z
N MET A 1 -5.05 25.87 39.08
CA MET A 1 -6.50 26.14 39.01
C MET A 1 -6.96 25.79 37.61
N HIS A 2 -7.50 24.59 37.43
CA HIS A 2 -7.98 24.07 36.16
C HIS A 2 -9.51 24.12 36.15
N GLU A 3 -10.09 24.80 35.16
CA GLU A 3 -11.53 24.79 34.93
C GLU A 3 -11.92 23.56 34.11
N THR A 4 -12.84 22.76 34.67
CA THR A 4 -13.45 21.58 34.07
C THR A 4 -14.73 22.00 33.36
N ILE A 5 -14.80 21.84 32.03
CA ILE A 5 -16.04 21.98 31.27
C ILE A 5 -16.71 20.61 31.15
N ILE A 6 -17.85 20.44 31.83
CA ILE A 6 -18.71 19.26 31.74
C ILE A 6 -19.74 19.46 30.62
N ILE A 7 -19.69 18.62 29.58
CA ILE A 7 -20.70 18.59 28.52
C ILE A 7 -21.86 17.69 28.98
N LYS A 8 -23.04 18.30 29.16
CA LYS A 8 -24.27 17.63 29.60
C LYS A 8 -25.04 17.10 28.38
N SER A 9 -25.09 15.77 28.24
CA SER A 9 -25.91 15.03 27.28
C SER A 9 -27.41 15.33 27.49
N ARG A 10 -28.12 15.70 26.42
CA ARG A 10 -29.57 15.97 26.44
C ARG A 10 -30.27 14.96 25.54
N SER A 11 -30.80 13.91 26.14
CA SER A 11 -31.76 12.99 25.53
C SER A 11 -33.12 13.70 25.38
N GLN A 12 -33.60 13.82 24.14
CA GLN A 12 -34.95 14.30 23.84
C GLN A 12 -35.83 13.09 23.49
N ILE A 13 -36.75 12.80 24.40
CA ILE A 13 -37.79 11.78 24.34
C ILE A 13 -38.91 12.31 23.43
N SER A 14 -39.18 11.63 22.31
CA SER A 14 -40.31 11.93 21.42
C SER A 14 -41.63 11.46 22.04
N LYS A 15 -42.59 12.38 22.18
CA LYS A 15 -43.99 12.11 22.57
C LYS A 15 -44.81 11.55 21.37
N PRO A 16 -45.88 10.77 21.61
CA PRO A 16 -46.64 10.09 20.56
C PRO A 16 -47.60 11.03 19.82
N TYR A 17 -47.76 10.80 18.52
CA TYR A 17 -48.64 11.56 17.63
C TYR A 17 -49.96 10.80 17.41
N THR A 18 -51.10 11.41 17.75
CA THR A 18 -52.43 10.95 17.33
C THR A 18 -53.26 12.13 16.84
N ARG A 19 -53.59 12.14 15.53
CA ARG A 19 -54.95 12.32 15.00
C ARG A 19 -54.93 12.13 13.48
N GLU A 20 -55.71 11.17 12.99
CA GLU A 20 -55.91 10.92 11.56
C GLU A 20 -56.55 12.14 10.87
N GLN A 21 -55.88 12.68 9.87
CA GLN A 21 -56.52 13.45 8.80
C GLN A 21 -56.65 12.54 7.57
N LYS A 22 -57.88 12.11 7.27
CA LYS A 22 -58.18 11.38 6.04
C LYS A 22 -58.12 12.35 4.85
N MET A 23 -56.96 12.43 4.19
CA MET A 23 -56.87 13.01 2.85
C MET A 23 -57.59 12.08 1.86
N LYS A 24 -58.61 12.61 1.17
CA LYS A 24 -59.22 11.94 0.02
C LYS A 24 -58.26 12.02 -1.17
N TRP A 25 -57.58 10.92 -1.45
CA TRP A 25 -56.81 10.76 -2.68
C TRP A 25 -57.76 10.51 -3.85
N ASN A 26 -57.83 11.45 -4.79
CA ASN A 26 -58.39 11.19 -6.11
C ASN A 26 -57.36 10.41 -6.92
N PHE A 27 -57.57 9.10 -7.05
CA PHE A 27 -56.76 8.26 -7.93
C PHE A 27 -57.09 8.56 -9.39
N PRO A 28 -56.12 9.00 -10.22
CA PRO A 28 -56.34 9.05 -11.65
C PRO A 28 -56.55 7.62 -12.20
N ASN A 29 -57.41 7.56 -13.22
CA ASN A 29 -57.94 6.35 -13.83
C ASN A 29 -56.85 5.29 -14.13
N LYS A 30 -57.10 4.02 -13.75
CA LYS A 30 -56.10 2.92 -13.77
C LYS A 30 -55.47 2.67 -15.14
N LYS A 31 -56.09 3.12 -16.24
CA LYS A 31 -55.56 2.97 -17.61
C LYS A 31 -54.41 3.93 -17.94
N THR A 32 -54.28 5.06 -17.25
CA THR A 32 -53.26 6.08 -17.56
C THR A 32 -51.97 5.87 -16.74
N ALA A 33 -52.05 5.22 -15.59
CA ALA A 33 -50.89 4.95 -14.73
C ALA A 33 -49.94 3.91 -15.33
N VAL A 34 -50.48 2.87 -15.99
CA VAL A 34 -49.67 1.81 -16.63
C VAL A 34 -48.93 2.35 -17.86
N ARG A 35 -49.54 3.29 -18.60
CA ARG A 35 -48.93 3.88 -19.80
C ARG A 35 -47.77 4.84 -19.48
N ASN A 36 -47.82 5.54 -18.34
CA ASN A 36 -46.75 6.46 -17.95
C ASN A 36 -45.62 5.79 -17.15
N PHE A 37 -45.85 4.61 -16.57
CA PHE A 37 -44.80 3.85 -15.88
C PHE A 37 -43.87 3.12 -16.87
N LEU A 38 -44.37 2.74 -18.05
CA LEU A 38 -43.59 2.07 -19.09
C LEU A 38 -42.63 2.99 -19.87
N ILE A 39 -42.77 4.32 -19.76
CA ILE A 39 -41.93 5.29 -20.49
C ILE A 39 -40.76 5.82 -19.63
N LEU A 40 -40.79 5.63 -18.30
CA LEU A 40 -39.76 6.17 -17.40
C LEU A 40 -38.57 5.22 -17.17
N CYS A 41 -38.66 3.95 -17.58
CA CYS A 41 -37.58 2.97 -17.39
C CYS A 41 -36.56 2.89 -18.54
N THR A 42 -36.74 3.63 -19.64
CA THR A 42 -35.86 3.59 -20.82
C THR A 42 -34.72 4.62 -20.82
N LEU A 43 -34.57 5.43 -19.77
CA LEU A 43 -33.47 6.42 -19.64
C LEU A 43 -32.31 5.99 -18.72
N CYS A 44 -32.36 4.79 -18.14
CA CYS A 44 -31.28 4.26 -17.30
C CYS A 44 -30.48 3.14 -17.98
N SER A 45 -30.46 3.08 -19.31
CA SER A 45 -29.46 2.33 -20.04
C SER A 45 -28.16 3.14 -20.05
N SER A 46 -27.52 3.28 -18.88
CA SER A 46 -26.12 3.68 -18.86
C SER A 46 -25.39 2.71 -19.78
N PRO A 47 -24.68 3.16 -20.84
CA PRO A 47 -23.79 2.25 -21.53
C PRO A 47 -22.90 1.66 -20.44
N MET A 48 -22.81 0.34 -20.39
CA MET A 48 -21.78 -0.33 -19.61
C MET A 48 -20.47 0.10 -20.27
N LEU A 49 -19.94 1.24 -19.82
CA LEU A 49 -18.65 1.76 -20.24
C LEU A 49 -17.67 0.68 -19.82
N ASN A 50 -17.25 -0.13 -20.80
CA ASN A 50 -16.06 -0.94 -20.62
C ASN A 50 -14.96 0.04 -20.24
N ALA A 51 -14.47 -0.10 -19.01
CA ALA A 51 -13.33 0.63 -18.48
C ALA A 51 -12.25 0.69 -19.56
N GLN A 52 -11.97 1.88 -20.08
CA GLN A 52 -10.96 2.03 -21.12
C GLN A 52 -9.59 1.72 -20.51
N THR A 53 -8.70 1.09 -21.26
CA THR A 53 -7.30 0.95 -20.80
C THR A 53 -6.64 2.33 -20.75
N VAL A 54 -5.70 2.50 -19.81
CA VAL A 54 -4.97 3.76 -19.65
C VAL A 54 -4.22 4.14 -20.92
N GLN A 55 -4.47 5.35 -21.42
CA GLN A 55 -3.80 5.95 -22.56
C GLN A 55 -2.36 6.35 -22.21
N GLU A 56 -1.45 6.32 -23.18
CA GLU A 56 -0.03 6.66 -22.93
C GLU A 56 0.15 8.05 -22.32
N LYS A 57 -0.57 9.06 -22.84
CA LYS A 57 -0.51 10.43 -22.32
C LYS A 57 -0.87 10.53 -20.84
N THR A 58 -1.85 9.72 -20.42
CA THR A 58 -2.37 9.69 -19.05
C THR A 58 -1.35 9.01 -18.16
N LEU A 59 -0.79 7.90 -18.63
CA LEU A 59 0.27 7.19 -17.94
C LEU A 59 1.54 8.04 -17.77
N ASP A 60 1.96 8.76 -18.81
CA ASP A 60 3.12 9.66 -18.76
C ASP A 60 2.94 10.75 -17.71
N HIS A 61 1.76 11.38 -17.70
CA HIS A 61 1.44 12.42 -16.72
C HIS A 61 1.38 11.86 -15.30
N LEU A 62 0.82 10.67 -15.12
CA LEU A 62 0.74 10.00 -13.82
C LEU A 62 2.14 9.65 -13.29
N ILE A 63 3.02 9.11 -14.15
CA ILE A 63 4.41 8.82 -13.78
C ILE A 63 5.15 10.09 -13.35
N GLN A 64 4.96 11.19 -14.08
CA GLN A 64 5.56 12.48 -13.76
C GLN A 64 5.05 13.02 -12.40
N LEU A 65 3.73 13.05 -12.19
CA LEU A 65 3.12 13.56 -10.95
C LEU A 65 3.43 12.69 -9.73
N SER A 66 3.60 11.39 -9.95
CA SER A 66 3.93 10.46 -8.86
C SER A 66 5.32 10.70 -8.29
N ASN A 67 6.21 11.41 -9.01
CA ASN A 67 7.61 11.62 -8.61
C ASN A 67 8.33 10.29 -8.28
N PHE A 68 8.14 9.27 -9.14
CA PHE A 68 8.72 7.94 -8.94
C PHE A 68 10.23 8.01 -8.71
N SER A 69 10.96 8.78 -9.51
CA SER A 69 12.41 8.92 -9.38
C SER A 69 12.82 9.46 -8.01
N GLY A 70 12.16 10.51 -7.51
CA GLY A 70 12.44 11.07 -6.19
C GLY A 70 12.12 10.09 -5.06
N MET A 71 11.03 9.33 -5.18
CA MET A 71 10.64 8.31 -4.20
C MET A 71 11.60 7.12 -4.20
N ILE A 72 12.06 6.69 -5.36
CA ILE A 72 13.06 5.63 -5.52
C ILE A 72 14.38 6.03 -4.87
N VAL A 73 14.89 7.24 -5.16
CA VAL A 73 16.13 7.75 -4.54
C VAL A 73 15.99 7.82 -3.02
N GLN A 74 14.86 8.32 -2.52
CA GLN A 74 14.61 8.39 -1.07
C GLN A 74 14.53 6.99 -0.46
N SER A 75 13.85 6.05 -1.11
CA SER A 75 13.76 4.65 -0.66
C SER A 75 15.16 4.02 -0.61
N ASN A 76 15.97 4.22 -1.64
CA ASN A 76 17.33 3.68 -1.72
C ASN A 76 18.26 4.24 -0.62
N ARG A 77 18.05 5.48 -0.20
CA ARG A 77 18.75 6.07 0.96
C ARG A 77 18.27 5.45 2.28
N ASN A 78 16.96 5.28 2.44
CA ASN A 78 16.39 4.70 3.65
C ASN A 78 16.88 3.25 3.86
N LEU A 79 17.16 2.51 2.78
CA LEU A 79 17.67 1.13 2.84
C LEU A 79 19.16 1.03 3.20
N ARG A 80 19.88 2.13 3.38
CA ARG A 80 21.33 2.11 3.68
C ARG A 80 21.72 1.18 4.84
N PRO A 81 21.04 1.17 6.00
CA PRO A 81 21.37 0.25 7.09
C PRO A 81 21.25 -1.23 6.69
N MET A 82 20.33 -1.56 5.79
CA MET A 82 20.17 -2.91 5.27
C MET A 82 21.37 -3.31 4.39
N PHE A 83 21.82 -2.42 3.51
CA PHE A 83 23.01 -2.66 2.68
C PHE A 83 24.29 -2.75 3.52
N ASP A 84 24.43 -1.90 4.54
CA ASP A 84 25.57 -1.95 5.46
C ASP A 84 25.62 -3.31 6.18
N SER A 85 24.50 -3.76 6.74
CA SER A 85 24.38 -5.07 7.39
C SER A 85 24.68 -6.23 6.43
N GLN A 86 24.08 -6.21 5.24
CA GLN A 86 24.28 -7.25 4.23
C GLN A 86 25.74 -7.30 3.75
N ALA A 87 26.39 -6.15 3.59
CA ALA A 87 27.79 -6.08 3.20
C ALA A 87 28.73 -6.68 4.25
N GLU A 88 28.46 -6.43 5.54
CA GLU A 88 29.22 -7.06 6.61
C GLU A 88 29.06 -8.58 6.60
N GLU A 89 27.83 -9.08 6.43
CA GLU A 89 27.55 -10.53 6.39
C GLU A 89 28.17 -11.21 5.17
N ILE A 90 28.13 -10.57 3.99
CA ILE A 90 28.83 -11.08 2.79
C ILE A 90 30.31 -11.26 3.09
N LEU A 91 30.94 -10.25 3.70
CA LEU A 91 32.38 -10.28 3.98
C LEU A 91 32.74 -11.32 5.05
N LYS A 92 31.93 -11.43 6.11
CA LYS A 92 32.08 -12.46 7.16
C LYS A 92 31.98 -13.87 6.57
N ASN A 93 30.95 -14.12 5.77
CA ASN A 93 30.72 -15.42 5.14
C ASN A 93 31.82 -15.78 4.15
N HIS A 94 32.28 -14.82 3.34
CA HIS A 94 33.35 -15.05 2.38
C HIS A 94 34.70 -15.36 3.04
N LEU A 95 34.97 -14.76 4.19
CA LEU A 95 36.23 -14.94 4.93
C LEU A 95 36.15 -16.03 6.01
N GLY A 96 34.97 -16.56 6.31
CA GLY A 96 34.75 -17.52 7.38
C GLY A 96 35.02 -16.97 8.79
N ILE A 97 34.73 -15.68 9.02
CA ILE A 97 35.01 -14.98 10.29
C ILE A 97 33.73 -14.45 10.94
N SER A 98 33.71 -14.37 12.27
CA SER A 98 32.57 -13.83 13.03
C SER A 98 32.62 -12.31 13.21
N HIS A 99 33.82 -11.72 13.20
CA HIS A 99 34.02 -10.30 13.46
C HIS A 99 34.97 -9.67 12.44
N LEU A 100 34.60 -8.47 11.98
CA LEU A 100 35.42 -7.69 11.06
C LEU A 100 36.42 -6.83 11.83
N SER A 101 37.69 -6.88 11.40
CA SER A 101 38.70 -5.88 11.75
C SER A 101 38.36 -4.50 11.17
N ALA A 102 39.02 -3.43 11.65
CA ALA A 102 38.82 -2.07 11.13
C ALA A 102 38.98 -1.98 9.60
N ARG A 103 40.05 -2.60 9.06
CA ARG A 103 40.31 -2.63 7.61
C ARG A 103 39.23 -3.40 6.83
N GLN A 104 38.66 -4.44 7.43
CA GLN A 104 37.56 -5.20 6.82
C GLN A 104 36.23 -4.42 6.89
N LYS A 105 36.00 -3.61 7.92
CA LYS A 105 34.85 -2.69 7.96
C LYS A 105 34.91 -1.66 6.84
N ASP A 106 36.10 -1.12 6.53
CA ASP A 106 36.26 -0.23 5.38
C ASP A 106 35.93 -0.94 4.04
N ALA A 107 36.30 -2.22 3.92
CA ALA A 107 35.92 -3.03 2.76
C ALA A 107 34.40 -3.29 2.72
N ALA A 108 33.77 -3.58 3.85
CA ALA A 108 32.33 -3.74 3.96
C ALA A 108 31.58 -2.45 3.56
N LEU A 109 32.06 -1.27 3.93
CA LEU A 109 31.47 0.00 3.46
C LEU A 109 31.52 0.17 1.95
N LYS A 110 32.60 -0.29 1.29
CA LYS A 110 32.69 -0.28 -0.18
C LYS A 110 31.72 -1.27 -0.82
N ILE A 111 31.55 -2.46 -0.22
CA ILE A 111 30.56 -3.45 -0.66
C ILE A 111 29.15 -2.89 -0.48
N SER A 112 28.85 -2.23 0.64
CA SER A 112 27.55 -1.57 0.88
C SER A 112 27.26 -0.52 -0.18
N GLN A 113 28.25 0.32 -0.52
CA GLN A 113 28.08 1.31 -1.59
C GLN A 113 27.86 0.65 -2.96
N LEU A 114 28.56 -0.45 -3.24
CA LEU A 114 28.35 -1.23 -4.45
C LEU A 114 26.91 -1.78 -4.51
N LEU A 115 26.41 -2.38 -3.42
CA LEU A 115 25.03 -2.87 -3.34
C LEU A 115 24.02 -1.75 -3.58
N GLN A 116 24.23 -0.59 -2.97
CA GLN A 116 23.36 0.57 -3.13
C GLN A 116 23.33 1.07 -4.59
N ASN A 117 24.50 1.19 -5.23
CA ASN A 117 24.62 1.64 -6.62
C ASN A 117 23.97 0.64 -7.57
N THR A 118 24.25 -0.66 -7.41
CA THR A 118 23.61 -1.71 -8.21
C THR A 118 22.09 -1.68 -8.05
N ASN A 119 21.59 -1.48 -6.82
CA ASN A 119 20.17 -1.33 -6.60
C ASN A 119 19.61 -0.09 -7.31
N GLU A 120 20.32 1.05 -7.27
CA GLU A 120 19.93 2.28 -7.97
C GLU A 120 19.84 2.09 -9.49
N GLU A 121 20.84 1.42 -10.08
CA GLU A 121 20.85 1.09 -11.50
C GLU A 121 19.64 0.23 -11.88
N LEU A 122 19.32 -0.80 -11.07
CA LEU A 122 18.18 -1.69 -11.33
C LEU A 122 16.83 -0.97 -11.27
N VAL A 123 16.62 -0.10 -10.28
CA VAL A 123 15.35 0.62 -10.10
C VAL A 123 15.17 1.79 -11.07
N THR A 124 16.26 2.27 -11.66
CA THR A 124 16.24 3.32 -12.70
C THR A 124 16.36 2.76 -14.12
N ASP A 125 16.50 1.44 -14.28
CA ASP A 125 16.55 0.77 -15.58
C ASP A 125 15.26 0.95 -16.38
N GLU A 126 15.39 1.17 -17.69
CA GLU A 126 14.26 1.37 -18.59
C GLU A 126 13.29 0.17 -18.58
N LYS A 127 13.79 -1.07 -18.46
CA LYS A 127 12.92 -2.25 -18.36
C LYS A 127 12.07 -2.21 -17.10
N MET A 128 12.60 -1.67 -16.00
CA MET A 128 11.82 -1.49 -14.78
C MET A 128 10.70 -0.47 -15.00
N LEU A 129 10.98 0.64 -15.68
CA LEU A 129 9.95 1.61 -16.06
C LEU A 129 8.87 0.96 -16.96
N GLN A 130 9.26 0.13 -17.92
CA GLN A 130 8.31 -0.58 -18.78
C GLN A 130 7.44 -1.58 -18.00
N LEU A 131 7.99 -2.25 -16.99
CA LEU A 131 7.20 -3.11 -16.09
C LEU A 131 6.17 -2.29 -15.31
N ILE A 132 6.57 -1.15 -14.74
CA ILE A 132 5.65 -0.24 -14.02
C ILE A 132 4.52 0.20 -14.96
N ARG A 133 4.87 0.66 -16.17
CA ARG A 133 3.90 1.07 -17.20
C ARG A 133 2.89 -0.04 -17.52
N LYS A 134 3.39 -1.26 -17.72
CA LYS A 134 2.55 -2.44 -17.99
C LYS A 134 1.60 -2.72 -16.83
N HIS A 135 2.08 -2.69 -15.58
CA HIS A 135 1.23 -2.95 -14.42
C HIS A 135 0.15 -1.87 -14.24
N PHE A 136 0.48 -0.60 -14.43
CA PHE A 136 -0.51 0.47 -14.36
C PHE A 136 -1.67 0.27 -15.35
N LYS A 137 -1.37 -0.05 -16.61
CA LYS A 137 -2.38 -0.29 -17.65
C LYS A 137 -3.27 -1.51 -17.38
N ASN A 138 -2.74 -2.48 -16.65
CA ASN A 138 -3.46 -3.71 -16.31
C ASN A 138 -4.28 -3.58 -15.02
N THR A 139 -3.95 -2.61 -14.17
CA THR A 139 -4.57 -2.42 -12.86
C THR A 139 -5.65 -1.34 -12.87
N TYR A 140 -5.43 -0.26 -13.62
CA TYR A 140 -6.34 0.89 -13.63
C TYR A 140 -7.06 1.04 -14.97
N SER A 141 -8.28 1.55 -14.92
CA SER A 141 -8.91 2.14 -16.10
C SER A 141 -8.39 3.55 -16.38
N GLU A 142 -8.67 4.06 -17.58
CA GLU A 142 -8.40 5.45 -17.94
C GLU A 142 -9.11 6.42 -16.98
N GLU A 143 -10.36 6.15 -16.62
CA GLU A 143 -11.14 6.99 -15.71
C GLU A 143 -10.52 7.01 -14.30
N GLU A 144 -10.08 5.86 -13.79
CA GLU A 144 -9.41 5.75 -12.50
C GLU A 144 -8.04 6.45 -12.52
N ALA A 145 -7.29 6.32 -13.61
CA ALA A 145 -6.01 7.00 -13.78
C ALA A 145 -6.17 8.52 -13.83
N GLN A 146 -7.20 9.03 -14.52
CA GLN A 146 -7.52 10.46 -14.55
C GLN A 146 -7.95 10.98 -13.18
N ALA A 147 -8.76 10.22 -12.44
CA ALA A 147 -9.12 10.56 -11.06
C ALA A 147 -7.88 10.61 -10.16
N TYR A 148 -6.95 9.67 -10.34
CA TYR A 148 -5.70 9.66 -9.58
C TYR A 148 -4.81 10.85 -9.93
N ILE A 149 -4.70 11.23 -11.21
CA ILE A 149 -4.03 12.45 -11.66
C ILE A 149 -4.65 13.68 -11.00
N ALA A 150 -5.98 13.79 -10.98
CA ALA A 150 -6.67 14.92 -10.36
C ALA A 150 -6.33 15.05 -8.87
N PHE A 151 -6.28 13.92 -8.15
CA PHE A 151 -5.83 13.88 -6.77
C PHE A 151 -4.35 14.31 -6.62
N LEU A 152 -3.43 13.71 -7.38
CA LEU A 152 -2.00 14.00 -7.36
C LEU A 152 -1.64 15.40 -7.87
N SER A 153 -2.56 16.08 -8.56
CA SER A 153 -2.37 17.47 -9.00
C SER A 153 -2.57 18.46 -7.84
N THR A 154 -3.09 18.01 -6.70
CA THR A 154 -3.24 18.86 -5.50
C THR A 154 -2.00 18.76 -4.60
N PRO A 155 -1.60 19.84 -3.90
CA PRO A 155 -0.49 19.77 -2.93
C PRO A 155 -0.71 18.72 -1.83
N VAL A 156 -1.96 18.56 -1.38
CA VAL A 156 -2.34 17.57 -0.38
C VAL A 156 -2.22 16.15 -0.94
N GLY A 157 -2.66 15.91 -2.17
CA GLY A 157 -2.54 14.61 -2.81
C GLY A 157 -1.09 14.18 -3.05
N GLN A 158 -0.22 15.11 -3.47
CA GLN A 158 1.22 14.85 -3.56
C GLN A 158 1.83 14.51 -2.21
N ALA A 159 1.49 15.27 -1.17
CA ALA A 159 1.99 15.04 0.18
C ALA A 159 1.53 13.69 0.75
N ILE A 160 0.26 13.32 0.51
CA ILE A 160 -0.26 12.00 0.90
C ILE A 160 0.48 10.90 0.15
N ASN A 161 0.64 11.01 -1.18
CA ASN A 161 1.34 10.00 -1.98
C ASN A 161 2.78 9.75 -1.47
N GLN A 162 3.53 10.82 -1.23
CA GLN A 162 4.90 10.73 -0.71
C GLN A 162 4.95 10.13 0.70
N LYS A 163 4.06 10.58 1.61
CA LYS A 163 4.03 10.09 2.99
C LYS A 163 3.57 8.63 3.07
N SER A 164 2.65 8.20 2.22
CA SER A 164 2.20 6.80 2.16
C SER A 164 3.35 5.87 1.83
N VAL A 165 4.22 6.23 0.88
CA VAL A 165 5.40 5.41 0.57
C VAL A 165 6.45 5.45 1.67
N LEU A 166 6.68 6.61 2.29
CA LEU A 166 7.55 6.67 3.47
C LEU A 166 7.05 5.78 4.61
N MET A 167 5.74 5.82 4.88
CA MET A 167 5.10 4.99 5.90
C MET A 167 5.28 3.49 5.60
N LEU A 168 5.04 3.06 4.36
CA LEU A 168 5.25 1.67 3.94
C LEU A 168 6.71 1.23 4.10
N ASN A 169 7.66 2.10 3.73
CA ASN A 169 9.09 1.83 3.91
C ASN A 169 9.47 1.68 5.38
N ASN A 170 8.99 2.57 6.25
CA ASN A 170 9.25 2.51 7.69
C ASN A 170 8.64 1.23 8.29
N MET A 171 7.40 0.89 7.91
CA MET A 171 6.72 -0.33 8.36
C MET A 171 7.49 -1.59 7.93
N MET A 172 8.03 -1.63 6.71
CA MET A 172 8.90 -2.72 6.26
C MET A 172 10.17 -2.84 7.11
N GLN A 173 10.83 -1.71 7.41
CA GLN A 173 12.03 -1.72 8.26
C GLN A 173 11.74 -2.23 9.68
N GLU A 174 10.68 -1.72 10.29
CA GLU A 174 10.23 -2.16 11.62
C GLU A 174 9.85 -3.65 11.60
N THR A 175 9.24 -4.14 10.52
CA THR A 175 8.90 -5.56 10.36
C THR A 175 10.13 -6.44 10.27
N LEU A 176 11.21 -5.98 9.61
CA LEU A 176 12.48 -6.69 9.57
C LEU A 176 13.13 -6.73 10.96
N THR A 177 13.16 -5.60 11.68
CA THR A 177 13.66 -5.54 13.06
C THR A 177 12.86 -6.47 13.97
N LEU A 178 11.54 -6.40 13.91
CA LEU A 178 10.66 -7.28 14.67
C LEU A 178 10.90 -8.75 14.34
N SER A 179 11.07 -9.09 13.07
CA SER A 179 11.41 -10.46 12.65
C SER A 179 12.72 -10.94 13.28
N THR A 180 13.76 -10.09 13.29
CA THR A 180 15.04 -10.41 13.95
C THR A 180 14.88 -10.56 15.47
N GLU A 181 14.15 -9.67 16.13
CA GLU A 181 13.87 -9.78 17.57
C GLU A 181 13.08 -11.04 17.92
N MET A 182 12.08 -11.39 17.10
CA MET A 182 11.30 -12.62 17.27
C MET A 182 12.18 -13.85 17.12
N MET A 183 13.07 -13.87 16.13
CA MET A 183 14.03 -14.95 15.92
C MET A 183 15.10 -15.02 16.99
N ASN A 184 15.42 -13.93 17.69
CA ASN A 184 16.37 -13.90 18.79
C ASN A 184 15.73 -14.17 20.17
N ASN A 185 14.39 -14.29 20.23
CA ASN A 185 13.69 -14.60 21.46
C ASN A 185 13.89 -16.08 21.85
N PRO A 186 14.45 -16.41 23.03
CA PRO A 186 14.80 -17.78 23.39
C PRO A 186 13.63 -18.77 23.37
N HIS A 187 12.44 -18.34 23.83
CA HIS A 187 11.25 -19.18 23.86
C HIS A 187 10.74 -19.47 22.44
N ARG A 188 10.76 -18.48 21.55
CA ARG A 188 10.38 -18.67 20.15
C ARG A 188 11.40 -19.52 19.39
N GLN A 189 12.70 -19.33 19.62
CA GLN A 189 13.75 -20.19 19.06
C GLN A 189 13.55 -21.65 19.46
N GLN A 190 13.32 -21.90 20.76
CA GLN A 190 13.10 -23.26 21.25
C GLN A 190 11.89 -23.90 20.59
N HIS A 191 10.76 -23.18 20.51
CA HIS A 191 9.56 -23.66 19.84
C HIS A 191 9.80 -23.92 18.34
N PHE A 192 10.46 -22.99 17.64
CA PHE A 192 10.81 -23.14 16.23
C PHE A 192 11.71 -24.37 16.00
N ASN A 193 12.75 -24.55 16.82
CA ASN A 193 13.67 -25.69 16.72
C ASN A 193 12.96 -27.03 17.00
N GLN A 194 12.00 -27.05 17.93
CA GLN A 194 11.15 -28.23 18.15
C GLN A 194 10.31 -28.56 16.92
N GLN A 195 9.66 -27.56 16.31
CA GLN A 195 8.88 -27.74 15.09
C GLN A 195 9.77 -28.19 13.91
N LEU A 196 10.93 -27.56 13.75
CA LEU A 196 11.91 -27.91 12.73
C LEU A 196 12.40 -29.36 12.89
N SER A 197 12.71 -29.78 14.12
CA SER A 197 13.12 -31.16 14.41
C SER A 197 12.02 -32.15 14.01
N ASN A 198 10.76 -31.87 14.34
CA ASN A 198 9.63 -32.74 13.98
C ASN A 198 9.46 -32.89 12.45
N ILE A 199 9.85 -31.87 11.67
CA ILE A 199 9.82 -31.90 10.20
C ILE A 199 11.01 -32.68 9.63
N ILE A 200 12.23 -32.46 10.16
CA ILE A 200 13.46 -33.03 9.62
C ILE A 200 13.64 -34.50 10.02
N GLN A 201 13.31 -34.86 11.26
CA GLN A 201 13.62 -36.17 11.82
C GLN A 201 13.08 -37.36 11.00
N PRO A 202 11.84 -37.33 10.47
CA PRO A 202 11.34 -38.40 9.61
C PRO A 202 12.08 -38.53 8.27
N LEU A 203 12.72 -37.47 7.77
CA LEU A 203 13.49 -37.50 6.53
C LEU A 203 14.84 -38.21 6.72
N LEU A 204 15.41 -38.14 7.93
CA LEU A 204 16.67 -38.78 8.28
C LEU A 204 16.52 -40.29 8.54
N LEU A 205 15.30 -40.75 8.86
CA LEU A 205 14.98 -42.14 9.18
C LEU A 205 14.56 -42.97 7.95
N LYS A 206 14.56 -42.37 6.75
CA LYS A 206 14.10 -42.99 5.50
C LYS A 206 15.25 -43.48 4.59
N ASN A 207 16.36 -43.90 5.20
CA ASN A 207 17.43 -44.67 4.57
C ASN A 207 17.41 -46.11 5.07
#